data_AF-A0A7J8P3X9-F1
#
_entry.id   AF-A0A7J8P3X9-F1
#
_cell.length_a   1.000
_cell.length_b   1.000
_cell.length_c   1.000
_cell.angle_alpha   90.00
_cell.angle_beta   90.00
_cell.angle_gamma   90.00
#
_symmetry.space_group_name_H-M   'P 1'
#
loop_
_entity.id
_entity.type
_entity.pdbx_description
1 polymer ?
#
loop_
_entity_poly.entity_id
_entity_poly.type
_entity_poly.pdbx_seq_one_letter_code
_entity_poly.pdbx_strand_id
1 'polypeptide(L)'
;MALEKRQLPEADREILYQLSGFIDIDKINPNAWPALVADLSTGEPGIIALAFGCTRLFQPSKPVTKAQAAVAIATGEASDLVSEELARIEAESVAENAVSAHNALVAEVEKDVNANFEKELSMEREKIDALEKMAEEAKRELERLRAEREEENMVLMKDRAAISAETEILSRLRREVEEQLESMINDKVEISYEKERISKLRKETEGETQEIVRLQHELEVERKALSMARAWAEDEAKRAREQAKALEEAREQWERRGVKVVVDNDLHEESVAGDTWVNVGKQVAVEGTISRGETLVGKLKTLASEVEGKSREFIDKIVQRIQYLISVLRKWASEAGAKAEELKDGAVLKARGSVQEMQQTTAGFSSAVKEGAKRVAGDCREGVEKLTQRFRT
;
A
#
# COMPACT_ATOMS: atom_id res chain seq x y z
N MET A 1 95.51 -75.67 -12.79
CA MET A 1 96.93 -76.08 -12.82
C MET A 1 97.12 -77.05 -13.98
N ALA A 2 98.28 -77.02 -14.65
CA ALA A 2 98.54 -77.93 -15.76
C ALA A 2 98.53 -79.37 -15.23
N LEU A 3 97.67 -80.24 -15.79
CA LEU A 3 97.82 -81.68 -15.65
C LEU A 3 99.15 -82.03 -16.31
N GLU A 4 100.24 -82.07 -15.52
CA GLU A 4 101.44 -82.76 -15.93
C GLU A 4 101.00 -84.20 -16.22
N LYS A 5 100.85 -84.54 -17.50
CA LYS A 5 100.62 -85.91 -17.92
C LYS A 5 101.86 -86.70 -17.55
N ARG A 6 101.93 -87.16 -16.30
CA ARG A 6 102.92 -88.14 -15.87
C ARG A 6 102.73 -89.34 -16.78
N GLN A 7 103.72 -89.60 -17.62
CA GLN A 7 103.74 -90.82 -18.41
C GLN A 7 103.76 -91.97 -17.41
N LEU A 8 102.75 -92.84 -17.49
CA LEU A 8 102.71 -94.03 -16.67
C LEU A 8 103.90 -94.92 -17.04
N PRO A 9 104.54 -95.58 -16.06
CA PRO A 9 105.66 -96.46 -16.32
C PRO A 9 105.25 -97.61 -17.25
N GLU A 10 106.16 -98.04 -18.12
CA GLU A 10 105.98 -99.29 -18.85
C GLU A 10 105.91 -100.43 -17.82
N ALA A 11 104.79 -101.14 -17.81
CA ALA A 11 104.52 -102.20 -16.84
C ALA A 11 104.30 -103.51 -17.57
N ASP A 12 105.09 -104.51 -17.21
CA ASP A 12 104.86 -105.90 -17.59
C ASP A 12 104.32 -106.70 -16.37
N ARG A 13 103.91 -107.93 -16.64
CA ARG A 13 103.37 -108.84 -15.61
C ARG A 13 104.37 -109.13 -14.50
N GLU A 14 105.66 -109.21 -14.85
CA GLU A 14 106.73 -109.58 -13.92
C GLU A 14 107.06 -108.44 -12.95
N ILE A 15 107.15 -107.21 -13.44
CA ILE A 15 107.36 -105.98 -12.68
C ILE A 15 106.20 -105.77 -11.70
N LEU A 16 104.95 -105.92 -12.14
CA LEU A 16 103.79 -105.81 -11.25
C LEU A 16 103.80 -106.91 -10.18
N TYR A 17 104.17 -108.15 -10.50
CA TYR A 17 104.25 -109.24 -9.51
C TYR A 17 105.34 -109.00 -8.46
N GLN A 18 106.50 -108.49 -8.88
CA GLN A 18 107.60 -108.17 -7.97
C GLN A 18 107.26 -107.05 -6.99
N LEU A 19 106.55 -106.02 -7.45
CA LEU A 19 106.18 -104.86 -6.63
C LEU A 19 104.94 -105.11 -5.75
N SER A 20 103.94 -105.84 -6.26
CA SER A 20 102.65 -106.04 -5.56
C SER A 20 102.58 -107.33 -4.73
N GLY A 21 103.26 -108.40 -5.17
CA GLY A 21 103.07 -109.74 -4.61
C GLY A 21 101.65 -110.29 -4.74
N PHE A 22 100.83 -109.73 -5.65
CA PHE A 22 99.44 -110.16 -5.84
C PHE A 22 99.36 -111.57 -6.41
N ILE A 23 98.48 -112.38 -5.83
CA ILE A 23 98.26 -113.77 -6.26
C ILE A 23 97.35 -113.83 -7.50
N ASP A 24 96.49 -112.83 -7.70
CA ASP A 24 95.46 -112.78 -8.74
C ASP A 24 95.75 -111.79 -9.88
N ILE A 25 97.03 -111.58 -10.21
CA ILE A 25 97.45 -110.64 -11.29
C ILE A 25 96.80 -110.99 -12.63
N ASP A 26 96.61 -112.27 -12.92
CA ASP A 26 96.00 -112.73 -14.18
C ASP A 26 94.52 -112.30 -14.31
N LYS A 27 93.88 -111.83 -13.22
CA LYS A 27 92.52 -111.26 -13.23
C LYS A 27 92.50 -109.74 -13.39
N ILE A 28 93.65 -109.08 -13.25
CA ILE A 28 93.79 -107.62 -13.37
C ILE A 28 93.89 -107.26 -14.84
N ASN A 29 93.09 -106.28 -15.29
CA ASN A 29 93.14 -105.81 -16.67
C ASN A 29 94.56 -105.27 -17.00
N PRO A 30 95.24 -105.75 -18.06
CA PRO A 30 96.57 -105.28 -18.45
C PRO A 30 96.68 -103.77 -18.63
N ASN A 31 95.60 -103.11 -19.05
CA ASN A 31 95.57 -101.65 -19.21
C ASN A 31 95.69 -100.89 -17.87
N ALA A 32 95.43 -101.54 -16.74
CA ALA A 32 95.56 -100.95 -15.41
C ALA A 32 96.95 -101.17 -14.80
N TRP A 33 97.77 -102.08 -15.34
CA TRP A 33 99.08 -102.41 -14.76
C TRP A 33 100.00 -101.19 -14.65
N PRO A 34 100.11 -100.28 -15.65
CA PRO A 34 100.93 -99.07 -15.54
C PRO A 34 100.53 -98.18 -14.36
N ALA A 35 99.23 -98.03 -14.11
CA ALA A 35 98.70 -97.22 -13.00
C ALA A 35 98.93 -97.89 -11.64
N LEU A 36 98.76 -99.21 -11.55
CA LEU A 36 99.02 -99.97 -10.32
C LEU A 36 100.50 -100.01 -9.97
N VAL A 37 101.37 -100.16 -10.96
CA VAL A 37 102.83 -100.09 -10.77
C VAL A 37 103.21 -98.69 -10.28
N ALA A 38 102.67 -97.62 -10.88
CA ALA A 38 102.95 -96.26 -10.43
C ALA A 38 102.52 -96.04 -8.96
N ASP A 39 101.32 -96.48 -8.60
CA ASP A 39 100.78 -96.35 -7.24
C ASP A 39 101.59 -97.14 -6.21
N LEU A 40 101.86 -98.42 -6.46
CA LEU A 40 102.63 -99.28 -5.55
C LEU A 40 104.09 -98.82 -5.41
N SER A 41 104.66 -98.20 -6.45
CA SER A 41 106.01 -97.62 -6.41
C SER A 41 106.11 -96.43 -5.46
N THR A 42 104.99 -95.78 -5.11
CA THR A 42 104.98 -94.70 -4.12
C THR A 42 105.01 -95.22 -2.68
N GLY A 43 104.70 -96.50 -2.44
CA GLY A 43 104.76 -97.16 -1.13
C GLY A 43 103.55 -96.85 -0.23
N GLU A 44 103.80 -96.57 1.05
CA GLU A 44 102.79 -96.22 2.07
C GLU A 44 101.83 -95.07 1.67
N PRO A 45 102.25 -93.99 0.96
CA PRO A 45 101.33 -92.94 0.49
C PRO A 45 100.49 -93.32 -0.75
N GLY A 46 100.59 -94.54 -1.26
CA GLY A 46 99.81 -94.99 -2.43
C GLY A 46 98.31 -95.15 -2.15
N ILE A 47 97.48 -94.94 -3.17
CA ILE A 47 96.02 -95.06 -3.11
C ILE A 47 95.60 -96.47 -2.68
N ILE A 48 96.28 -97.51 -3.20
CA ILE A 48 95.95 -98.91 -2.89
C ILE A 48 96.23 -99.20 -1.41
N ALA A 49 97.38 -98.75 -0.90
CA ALA A 49 97.76 -98.94 0.49
C ALA A 49 96.82 -98.18 1.44
N LEU A 50 96.44 -96.94 1.11
CA LEU A 50 95.58 -96.12 1.95
C LEU A 50 94.10 -96.53 1.92
N ALA A 51 93.57 -96.89 0.75
CA ALA A 51 92.16 -97.26 0.60
C ALA A 51 91.87 -98.73 0.92
N PHE A 52 92.81 -99.64 0.63
CA PHE A 52 92.59 -101.09 0.76
C PHE A 52 93.54 -101.78 1.75
N GLY A 53 94.57 -101.08 2.24
CA GLY A 53 95.59 -101.66 3.12
C GLY A 53 96.56 -102.58 2.36
N CYS A 54 97.48 -103.20 3.10
CA CYS A 54 98.41 -104.19 2.55
C CYS A 54 97.68 -105.50 2.23
N THR A 55 97.23 -105.64 0.98
CA THR A 55 96.54 -106.85 0.49
C THR A 55 97.46 -107.68 -0.40
N ARG A 56 97.35 -109.01 -0.32
CA ARG A 56 98.04 -109.95 -1.23
C ARG A 56 97.15 -110.43 -2.38
N LEU A 57 95.90 -109.94 -2.42
CA LEU A 57 94.88 -110.29 -3.39
C LEU A 57 94.16 -108.99 -3.78
N PHE A 58 94.31 -108.57 -5.02
CA PHE A 58 93.81 -107.28 -5.49
C PHE A 58 92.29 -107.27 -5.71
N GLN A 59 91.71 -108.41 -6.12
CA GLN A 59 90.27 -108.62 -6.30
C GLN A 59 89.56 -107.50 -7.12
N PRO A 60 89.88 -107.31 -8.42
CA PRO A 60 89.35 -106.21 -9.24
C PRO A 60 87.82 -106.07 -9.26
N SER A 61 87.09 -107.17 -9.10
CA SER A 61 85.63 -107.23 -9.19
C SER A 61 84.92 -107.08 -7.83
N LYS A 62 85.66 -106.82 -6.74
CA LYS A 62 85.08 -106.70 -5.41
C LYS A 62 84.43 -105.31 -5.24
N PRO A 63 83.19 -105.22 -4.70
CA PRO A 63 82.59 -103.93 -4.39
C PRO A 63 83.39 -103.20 -3.31
N VAL A 64 83.55 -101.90 -3.48
CA VAL A 64 84.24 -101.02 -2.52
C VAL A 64 83.23 -100.33 -1.61
N THR A 65 83.61 -100.07 -0.36
CA THR A 65 82.76 -99.30 0.57
C THR A 65 82.87 -97.80 0.28
N LYS A 66 81.86 -97.01 0.70
CA LYS A 66 81.88 -95.55 0.56
C LYS A 66 83.12 -94.92 1.20
N ALA A 67 83.58 -95.46 2.33
CA ALA A 67 84.79 -94.99 3.00
C ALA A 67 86.05 -95.24 2.16
N GLN A 68 86.20 -96.43 1.59
CA GLN A 68 87.34 -96.77 0.72
C GLN A 68 87.35 -95.92 -0.56
N ALA A 69 86.17 -95.69 -1.16
CA ALA A 69 86.03 -94.80 -2.31
C ALA A 69 86.37 -93.34 -1.94
N ALA A 70 85.91 -92.85 -0.78
CA ALA A 70 86.23 -91.51 -0.32
C ALA A 70 87.73 -91.32 -0.08
N VAL A 71 88.40 -92.29 0.57
CA VAL A 71 89.85 -92.27 0.75
C VAL A 71 90.56 -92.24 -0.61
N ALA A 72 90.19 -93.13 -1.54
CA ALA A 72 90.80 -93.19 -2.86
C ALA A 72 90.63 -91.90 -3.68
N ILE A 73 89.47 -91.24 -3.58
CA ILE A 73 89.19 -89.97 -4.26
C ILE A 73 89.96 -88.81 -3.58
N ALA A 74 90.07 -88.82 -2.26
CA ALA A 74 90.75 -87.77 -1.49
C ALA A 74 92.29 -87.84 -1.56
N THR A 75 92.86 -89.03 -1.81
CA THR A 75 94.32 -89.22 -1.92
C THR A 75 94.81 -89.29 -3.36
N GLY A 76 93.92 -89.53 -4.33
CA GLY A 76 94.27 -89.62 -5.74
C GLY A 76 94.41 -88.28 -6.45
N GLU A 77 94.84 -88.33 -7.71
CA GLU A 77 95.05 -87.15 -8.58
C GLU A 77 93.78 -86.31 -8.80
N ALA A 78 92.59 -86.88 -8.57
CA ALA A 78 91.31 -86.19 -8.69
C ALA A 78 90.89 -85.42 -7.42
N SER A 79 91.66 -85.50 -6.33
CA SER A 79 91.34 -84.85 -5.05
C SER A 79 91.21 -83.33 -5.17
N ASP A 80 92.13 -82.69 -5.89
CA ASP A 80 92.11 -81.25 -6.15
C ASP A 80 90.83 -80.83 -6.91
N LEU A 81 90.42 -81.62 -7.90
CA LEU A 81 89.20 -81.35 -8.67
C LEU A 81 87.93 -81.50 -7.82
N VAL A 82 87.85 -82.56 -7.01
CA VAL A 82 86.67 -82.82 -6.17
C VAL A 82 86.56 -81.80 -5.04
N SER A 83 87.68 -81.39 -4.43
CA SER A 83 87.69 -80.35 -3.41
C SER A 83 87.30 -78.98 -3.97
N GLU A 84 87.69 -78.64 -5.20
CA GLU A 84 87.24 -77.43 -5.90
C GLU A 84 85.73 -77.42 -6.14
N GLU A 85 85.16 -78.54 -6.62
CA GLU A 85 83.71 -78.64 -6.84
C GLU A 85 82.93 -78.65 -5.51
N LEU A 86 83.45 -79.26 -4.45
CA LEU A 86 82.86 -79.15 -3.11
C LEU A 86 82.85 -77.70 -2.60
N ALA A 87 83.96 -76.97 -2.75
CA ALA A 87 84.03 -75.56 -2.40
C ALA A 87 83.06 -74.71 -3.23
N ARG A 88 82.85 -75.05 -4.51
CA ARG A 88 81.85 -74.39 -5.37
C ARG A 88 80.43 -74.64 -4.87
N ILE A 89 80.07 -75.89 -4.58
CA ILE A 89 78.74 -76.27 -4.07
C ILE A 89 78.48 -75.60 -2.71
N GLU A 90 79.47 -75.58 -1.83
CA GLU A 90 79.37 -74.88 -0.54
C GLU A 90 79.14 -73.38 -0.77
N ALA A 91 79.91 -72.74 -1.66
CA ALA A 91 79.71 -71.33 -1.99
C ALA A 91 78.33 -71.04 -2.60
N GLU A 92 77.85 -71.91 -3.49
CA GLU A 92 76.50 -71.80 -4.08
C GLU A 92 75.41 -71.94 -3.01
N SER A 93 75.55 -72.89 -2.09
CA SER A 93 74.60 -73.07 -0.98
C SER A 93 74.59 -71.87 -0.02
N VAL A 94 75.75 -71.26 0.23
CA VAL A 94 75.85 -70.04 1.05
C VAL A 94 75.19 -68.86 0.33
N ALA A 95 75.38 -68.74 -0.98
CA ALA A 95 74.72 -67.72 -1.79
C ALA A 95 73.18 -67.90 -1.80
N GLU A 96 72.69 -69.13 -1.93
CA GLU A 96 71.26 -69.45 -1.88
C GLU A 96 70.66 -69.13 -0.49
N ASN A 97 71.36 -69.48 0.58
CA ASN A 97 70.97 -69.12 1.94
C ASN A 97 70.94 -67.59 2.14
N ALA A 98 71.89 -66.85 1.56
CA ALA A 98 71.89 -65.39 1.61
C ALA A 98 70.70 -64.79 0.83
N VAL A 99 70.38 -65.33 -0.35
CA VAL A 99 69.24 -64.89 -1.16
C VAL A 99 67.91 -65.18 -0.46
N SER A 100 67.75 -66.36 0.15
CA SER A 100 66.53 -66.70 0.88
C SER A 100 66.34 -65.82 2.13
N ALA A 101 67.41 -65.53 2.87
CA ALA A 101 67.38 -64.58 3.97
C ALA A 101 67.02 -63.16 3.51
N HIS A 102 67.56 -62.72 2.37
CA HIS A 102 67.20 -61.43 1.78
C HIS A 102 65.73 -61.38 1.36
N ASN A 103 65.24 -62.42 0.67
CA ASN A 103 63.84 -62.52 0.27
C ASN A 103 62.88 -62.50 1.48
N ALA A 104 63.26 -63.16 2.58
CA ALA A 104 62.49 -63.12 3.82
C ALA A 104 62.44 -61.71 4.43
N LEU A 105 63.56 -60.98 4.44
CA LEU A 105 63.60 -59.60 4.90
C LEU A 105 62.77 -58.67 4.01
N VAL A 106 62.84 -58.85 2.68
CA VAL A 106 62.03 -58.08 1.72
C VAL A 106 60.54 -58.31 1.97
N ALA A 107 60.11 -59.56 2.17
CA ALA A 107 58.72 -59.87 2.45
C ALA A 107 58.20 -59.22 3.75
N GLU A 108 59.02 -59.17 4.81
CA GLU A 108 58.63 -58.49 6.05
C GLU A 108 58.57 -56.96 5.85
N VAL A 109 59.55 -56.39 5.13
CA VAL A 109 59.53 -54.95 4.79
C VAL A 109 58.31 -54.60 3.95
N GLU A 110 57.96 -55.40 2.95
CA GLU A 110 56.76 -55.18 2.14
C GLU A 110 55.48 -55.23 2.98
N LYS A 111 55.39 -56.19 3.91
CA LYS A 111 54.26 -56.32 4.82
C LYS A 111 54.16 -55.11 5.77
N ASP A 112 55.27 -54.67 6.35
CA ASP A 112 55.30 -53.50 7.23
C ASP A 112 54.93 -52.21 6.48
N VAL A 113 55.44 -52.04 5.26
CA VAL A 113 55.12 -50.92 4.37
C VAL A 113 53.62 -50.92 4.02
N ASN A 114 53.07 -52.07 3.65
CA ASN A 114 51.66 -52.20 3.35
C ASN A 114 50.78 -51.89 4.57
N ALA A 115 51.15 -52.38 5.76
CA ALA A 115 50.44 -52.09 7.00
C ALA A 115 50.47 -50.58 7.34
N ASN A 116 51.60 -49.90 7.12
CA ASN A 116 51.68 -48.46 7.33
C ASN A 116 50.80 -47.68 6.33
N PHE A 117 50.80 -48.07 5.05
CA PHE A 117 49.94 -47.44 4.05
C PHE A 117 48.45 -47.63 4.34
N GLU A 118 48.03 -48.82 4.77
CA GLU A 118 46.63 -49.05 5.15
C GLU A 118 46.20 -48.16 6.31
N LYS A 119 47.08 -47.97 7.30
CA LYS A 119 46.86 -47.07 8.44
C LYS A 119 46.79 -45.60 8.01
N GLU A 120 47.69 -45.15 7.14
CA GLU A 120 47.64 -43.78 6.62
C GLU A 120 46.38 -43.55 5.79
N LEU A 121 45.99 -44.51 4.95
CA LEU A 121 44.76 -44.45 4.17
C LEU A 121 43.52 -44.39 5.06
N SER A 122 43.48 -45.12 6.18
CA SER A 122 42.34 -45.04 7.10
C SER A 122 42.28 -43.67 7.79
N MET A 123 43.41 -43.13 8.25
CA MET A 123 43.46 -41.79 8.86
C MET A 123 43.07 -40.70 7.86
N GLU A 124 43.52 -40.77 6.61
CA GLU A 124 43.14 -39.79 5.58
C GLU A 124 41.65 -39.91 5.22
N ARG A 125 41.08 -41.12 5.16
CA ARG A 125 39.63 -41.30 4.97
C ARG A 125 38.83 -40.68 6.12
N GLU A 126 39.24 -40.90 7.37
CA GLU A 126 38.59 -40.28 8.53
C GLU A 126 38.65 -38.75 8.49
N LYS A 127 39.78 -38.17 8.05
CA LYS A 127 39.91 -36.72 7.84
C LYS A 127 38.97 -36.22 6.74
N ILE A 128 38.88 -36.94 5.62
CA ILE A 128 37.96 -36.62 4.53
C ILE A 128 36.52 -36.65 5.02
N ASP A 129 36.12 -37.71 5.74
CA ASP A 129 34.76 -37.84 6.29
C ASP A 129 34.43 -36.70 7.28
N ALA A 130 35.39 -36.30 8.12
CA ALA A 130 35.23 -35.18 9.04
C ALA A 130 35.09 -33.84 8.29
N LEU A 131 35.91 -33.61 7.26
CA LEU A 131 35.82 -32.43 6.40
C LEU A 131 34.50 -32.38 5.63
N GLU A 132 34.03 -33.52 5.10
CA GLU A 132 32.76 -33.62 4.40
C GLU A 132 31.58 -33.30 5.33
N LYS A 133 31.58 -33.82 6.56
CA LYS A 133 30.58 -33.47 7.58
C LYS A 133 30.56 -31.98 7.90
N MET A 134 31.72 -31.38 8.14
CA MET A 134 31.82 -29.93 8.41
C MET A 134 31.38 -29.10 7.20
N ALA A 135 31.72 -29.51 5.98
CA ALA A 135 31.29 -28.83 4.76
C ALA A 135 29.77 -28.90 4.58
N GLU A 136 29.17 -30.05 4.89
CA GLU A 136 27.74 -30.25 4.81
C GLU A 136 26.98 -29.48 5.90
N GLU A 137 27.51 -29.41 7.13
CA GLU A 137 27.00 -28.53 8.19
C GLU A 137 27.05 -27.05 7.77
N ALA A 138 28.17 -26.61 7.19
CA ALA A 138 28.31 -25.25 6.68
C ALA A 138 27.32 -24.92 5.55
N LYS A 139 27.01 -25.90 4.67
CA LYS A 139 25.96 -25.73 3.65
C LYS A 139 24.58 -25.56 4.27
N ARG A 140 24.22 -26.41 5.23
CA ARG A 140 22.93 -26.30 5.94
C ARG A 140 22.78 -24.97 6.65
N GLU A 141 23.84 -24.48 7.27
CA GLU A 141 23.83 -23.18 7.93
C GLU A 141 23.70 -22.02 6.93
N LEU A 142 24.36 -22.10 5.77
CA LEU A 142 24.18 -21.13 4.69
C LEU A 142 22.75 -21.14 4.12
N GLU A 143 22.14 -22.31 3.98
CA GLU A 143 20.75 -22.44 3.54
C GLU A 143 19.79 -21.84 4.58
N ARG A 144 20.02 -22.09 5.87
CA ARG A 144 19.26 -21.47 6.97
C ARG A 144 19.34 -19.95 6.91
N LEU A 145 20.54 -19.39 6.80
CA LEU A 145 20.76 -17.94 6.72
C LEU A 145 20.16 -17.33 5.45
N ARG A 146 20.18 -18.04 4.31
CA ARG A 146 19.49 -17.58 3.09
C ARG A 146 17.99 -17.50 3.31
N ALA A 147 17.38 -18.53 3.89
CA ALA A 147 15.95 -18.54 4.16
C ALA A 147 15.55 -17.41 5.12
N GLU A 148 16.35 -17.16 6.16
CA GLU A 148 16.12 -16.03 7.09
C GLU A 148 16.21 -14.69 6.37
N ARG A 149 17.25 -14.49 5.54
CA ARG A 149 17.39 -13.28 4.74
C ARG A 149 16.23 -13.08 3.76
N GLU A 150 15.73 -14.16 3.15
CA GLU A 150 14.57 -14.12 2.26
C GLU A 150 13.31 -13.69 3.01
N GLU A 151 13.08 -14.24 4.21
CA GLU A 151 11.95 -13.83 5.06
C GLU A 151 12.06 -12.36 5.50
N GLU A 152 13.23 -11.92 5.96
CA GLU A 152 13.49 -10.52 6.29
C GLU A 152 13.23 -9.60 5.09
N ASN A 153 13.68 -10.00 3.90
CA ASN A 153 13.44 -9.23 2.68
C ASN A 153 11.94 -9.19 2.32
N MET A 154 11.21 -10.28 2.53
CA MET A 154 9.76 -10.31 2.35
C MET A 154 9.04 -9.36 3.31
N VAL A 155 9.48 -9.29 4.57
CA VAL A 155 8.96 -8.31 5.55
C VAL A 155 9.27 -6.88 5.10
N LEU A 156 10.53 -6.59 4.75
CA LEU A 156 10.93 -5.27 4.26
C LEU A 156 10.16 -4.83 3.00
N MET A 157 9.85 -5.75 2.09
CA MET A 157 9.04 -5.45 0.91
C MET A 157 7.59 -5.12 1.27
N LYS A 158 7.00 -5.81 2.26
CA LYS A 158 5.66 -5.49 2.78
C LYS A 158 5.65 -4.10 3.43
N ASP A 159 6.65 -3.79 4.25
CA ASP A 159 6.77 -2.49 4.91
C ASP A 159 6.96 -1.37 3.88
N ARG A 160 7.80 -1.58 2.86
CA ARG A 160 7.94 -0.62 1.75
C ARG A 160 6.63 -0.42 1.00
N ALA A 161 5.86 -1.48 0.76
CA ALA A 161 4.55 -1.37 0.12
C ALA A 161 3.55 -0.59 0.99
N ALA A 162 3.55 -0.82 2.31
CA ALA A 162 2.71 -0.08 3.26
C ALA A 162 3.10 1.41 3.30
N ILE A 163 4.39 1.73 3.41
CA ILE A 163 4.90 3.10 3.36
C ILE A 163 4.51 3.76 2.04
N SER A 164 4.66 3.06 0.91
CA SER A 164 4.26 3.58 -0.40
C SER A 164 2.76 3.92 -0.43
N ALA A 165 1.90 3.06 0.11
CA ALA A 165 0.46 3.32 0.19
C ALA A 165 0.14 4.54 1.07
N GLU A 166 0.79 4.67 2.24
CA GLU A 166 0.64 5.84 3.11
C GLU A 166 1.12 7.13 2.43
N THR A 167 2.26 7.11 1.74
CA THR A 167 2.76 8.28 1.00
C THR A 167 1.83 8.71 -0.12
N GLU A 168 1.14 7.76 -0.77
CA GLU A 168 0.14 8.08 -1.78
C GLU A 168 -1.09 8.75 -1.15
N ILE A 169 -1.56 8.25 0.00
CA ILE A 169 -2.67 8.86 0.75
C ILE A 169 -2.30 10.28 1.18
N LEU A 170 -1.10 10.48 1.74
CA LEU A 170 -0.62 11.82 2.12
C LEU A 170 -0.54 12.75 0.91
N SER A 171 -0.12 12.26 -0.24
CA SER A 171 -0.07 13.04 -1.49
C SER A 171 -1.46 13.41 -2.00
N ARG A 172 -2.45 12.53 -1.84
CA ARG A 172 -3.87 12.83 -2.15
C ARG A 172 -4.43 13.88 -1.19
N LEU A 173 -4.23 13.71 0.12
CA LEU A 173 -4.66 14.66 1.13
C LEU A 173 -4.02 16.04 0.94
N ARG A 174 -2.73 16.08 0.60
CA ARG A 174 -2.03 17.33 0.29
C ARG A 174 -2.68 18.05 -0.89
N ARG A 175 -2.99 17.34 -1.98
CA ARG A 175 -3.67 17.93 -3.14
C ARG A 175 -5.05 18.47 -2.79
N GLU A 176 -5.86 17.73 -2.04
CA GLU A 176 -7.18 18.19 -1.57
C GLU A 176 -7.07 19.48 -0.75
N VAL A 177 -6.09 19.57 0.16
CA VAL A 177 -5.85 20.78 0.95
C VAL A 177 -5.38 21.95 0.08
N GLU A 178 -4.52 21.70 -0.92
CA GLU A 178 -4.09 22.71 -1.89
C GLU A 178 -5.28 23.21 -2.74
N GLU A 179 -6.18 22.32 -3.17
CA GLU A 179 -7.42 22.67 -3.89
C GLU A 179 -8.39 23.47 -3.02
N GLN A 180 -8.58 23.08 -1.76
CA GLN A 180 -9.39 23.83 -0.80
C GLN A 180 -8.82 25.23 -0.54
N LEU A 181 -7.50 25.33 -0.42
CA LEU A 181 -6.82 26.61 -0.24
C LEU A 181 -7.02 27.53 -1.46
N GLU A 182 -6.88 26.99 -2.68
CA GLU A 182 -7.10 27.74 -3.92
C GLU A 182 -8.55 28.23 -4.04
N SER A 183 -9.52 27.37 -3.69
CA SER A 183 -10.93 27.76 -3.63
C SER A 183 -11.17 28.90 -2.63
N MET A 184 -10.59 28.82 -1.42
CA MET A 184 -10.71 29.88 -0.42
C MET A 184 -10.06 31.19 -0.86
N ILE A 185 -8.94 31.13 -1.61
CA ILE A 185 -8.30 32.30 -2.19
C ILE A 185 -9.23 32.95 -3.23
N ASN A 186 -9.87 32.16 -4.09
CA ASN A 186 -10.84 32.65 -5.06
C ASN A 186 -12.07 33.29 -4.39
N ASP A 187 -12.66 32.62 -3.39
CA ASP A 187 -13.77 33.16 -2.62
C ASP A 187 -13.39 34.48 -1.93
N LYS A 188 -12.17 34.58 -1.39
CA LYS A 188 -11.66 35.82 -0.79
C LYS A 188 -11.59 36.96 -1.81
N VAL A 189 -11.18 36.68 -3.04
CA VAL A 189 -11.15 37.67 -4.13
C VAL A 189 -12.59 38.09 -4.48
N GLU A 190 -13.52 37.16 -4.63
CA GLU A 190 -14.93 37.48 -4.90
C GLU A 190 -15.55 38.32 -3.77
N ILE A 191 -15.32 37.95 -2.51
CA ILE A 191 -15.76 38.73 -1.34
C ILE A 191 -15.17 40.14 -1.38
N SER A 192 -13.92 40.32 -1.81
CA SER A 192 -13.32 41.65 -1.91
C SER A 192 -14.00 42.51 -2.98
N TYR A 193 -14.37 41.91 -4.11
CA TYR A 193 -15.12 42.59 -5.18
C TYR A 193 -16.53 42.99 -4.70
N GLU A 194 -17.27 42.08 -4.06
CA GLU A 194 -18.59 42.38 -3.53
C GLU A 194 -18.54 43.41 -2.38
N LYS A 195 -17.50 43.40 -1.55
CA LYS A 195 -17.26 44.46 -0.56
C LYS A 195 -17.08 45.82 -1.23
N GLU A 196 -16.30 45.89 -2.30
CA GLU A 196 -16.12 47.14 -3.05
C GLU A 196 -17.46 47.62 -3.65
N ARG A 197 -18.24 46.70 -4.23
CA ARG A 197 -19.56 46.99 -4.76
C ARG A 197 -20.52 47.53 -3.70
N ILE A 198 -20.60 46.88 -2.54
CA ILE A 198 -21.40 47.35 -1.40
C ILE A 198 -20.93 48.72 -0.92
N SER A 199 -19.61 48.98 -0.91
CA SER A 199 -19.08 50.29 -0.52
C SER A 199 -19.51 51.41 -1.47
N LYS A 200 -19.62 51.14 -2.78
CA LYS A 200 -20.13 52.08 -3.78
C LYS A 200 -21.61 52.38 -3.54
N LEU A 201 -22.43 51.34 -3.40
CA LEU A 201 -23.87 51.50 -3.11
C LEU A 201 -24.11 52.25 -1.79
N ARG A 202 -23.29 52.02 -0.77
CA ARG A 202 -23.36 52.77 0.48
C ARG A 202 -23.10 54.26 0.26
N LYS A 203 -22.07 54.63 -0.50
CA LYS A 203 -21.78 56.05 -0.83
C LYS A 203 -22.90 56.70 -1.64
N GLU A 204 -23.48 55.98 -2.59
CA GLU A 204 -24.63 56.46 -3.37
C GLU A 204 -25.84 56.70 -2.46
N THR A 205 -26.17 55.74 -1.59
CA THR A 205 -27.27 55.87 -0.63
C THR A 205 -27.03 57.01 0.38
N GLU A 206 -25.80 57.20 0.84
CA GLU A 206 -25.40 58.33 1.68
C GLU A 206 -25.61 59.66 0.95
N GLY A 207 -25.26 59.73 -0.33
CA GLY A 207 -25.51 60.88 -1.20
C GLY A 207 -27.02 61.17 -1.36
N GLU A 208 -27.81 60.16 -1.71
CA GLU A 208 -29.28 60.28 -1.80
C GLU A 208 -29.89 60.72 -0.46
N THR A 209 -29.39 60.20 0.67
CA THR A 209 -29.86 60.61 2.00
C THR A 209 -29.57 62.09 2.26
N GLN A 210 -28.38 62.57 1.89
CA GLN A 210 -28.04 64.00 2.00
C GLN A 210 -28.94 64.86 1.11
N GLU A 211 -29.25 64.41 -0.11
CA GLU A 211 -30.17 65.10 -1.02
C GLU A 211 -31.60 65.14 -0.46
N ILE A 212 -32.09 64.04 0.12
CA ILE A 212 -33.39 64.00 0.80
C ILE A 212 -33.44 65.02 1.93
N VAL A 213 -32.39 65.12 2.75
CA VAL A 213 -32.31 66.12 3.83
C VAL A 213 -32.33 67.54 3.26
N ARG A 214 -31.62 67.79 2.15
CA ARG A 214 -31.63 69.09 1.47
C ARG A 214 -33.02 69.44 0.94
N LEU A 215 -33.68 68.51 0.25
CA LEU A 215 -35.04 68.67 -0.28
C LEU A 215 -36.08 68.84 0.85
N GLN A 216 -35.92 68.15 1.97
CA GLN A 216 -36.76 68.36 3.16
C GLN A 216 -36.62 69.79 3.70
N HIS A 217 -35.39 70.32 3.74
CA HIS A 217 -35.17 71.69 4.15
C HIS A 217 -35.78 72.70 3.17
N GLU A 218 -35.59 72.51 1.86
CA GLU A 218 -36.21 73.33 0.80
C GLU A 218 -37.74 73.32 0.93
N LEU A 219 -38.35 72.14 1.07
CA LEU A 219 -39.79 71.97 1.24
C LEU A 219 -40.32 72.62 2.53
N GLU A 220 -39.56 72.59 3.62
CA GLU A 220 -39.92 73.28 4.86
C GLU A 220 -39.88 74.82 4.70
N VAL A 221 -38.91 75.34 3.95
CA VAL A 221 -38.85 76.76 3.59
C VAL A 221 -40.05 77.15 2.72
N GLU A 222 -40.40 76.35 1.71
CA GLU A 222 -41.57 76.58 0.87
C GLU A 222 -42.87 76.51 1.67
N ARG A 223 -43.02 75.54 2.59
CA ARG A 223 -44.17 75.46 3.51
C ARG A 223 -44.32 76.73 4.34
N LYS A 224 -43.22 77.26 4.89
CA LYS A 224 -43.22 78.51 5.65
C LYS A 224 -43.61 79.71 4.77
N ALA A 225 -43.07 79.79 3.54
CA ALA A 225 -43.43 80.84 2.60
C ALA A 225 -44.92 80.78 2.21
N LEU A 226 -45.47 79.59 1.92
CA LEU A 226 -46.89 79.38 1.64
C LEU A 226 -47.78 79.74 2.84
N SER A 227 -47.36 79.38 4.06
CA SER A 227 -48.06 79.76 5.29
C SER A 227 -48.10 81.28 5.46
N MET A 228 -46.98 81.97 5.23
CA MET A 228 -46.89 83.43 5.25
C MET A 228 -47.79 84.07 4.17
N ALA A 229 -47.76 83.54 2.94
CA ALA A 229 -48.61 84.03 1.86
C ALA A 229 -50.10 83.82 2.14
N ARG A 230 -50.47 82.68 2.75
CA ARG A 230 -51.85 82.42 3.17
C ARG A 230 -52.30 83.37 4.27
N ALA A 231 -51.48 83.59 5.30
CA ALA A 231 -51.78 84.55 6.37
C ALA A 231 -51.96 85.97 5.80
N TRP A 232 -51.09 86.38 4.87
CA TRP A 232 -51.24 87.65 4.17
C TRP A 232 -52.54 87.75 3.38
N ALA A 233 -52.90 86.70 2.61
CA ALA A 233 -54.15 86.66 1.85
C ALA A 233 -55.38 86.66 2.77
N GLU A 234 -55.33 85.96 3.91
CA GLU A 234 -56.40 85.96 4.91
C GLU A 234 -56.57 87.34 5.56
N ASP A 235 -55.48 88.04 5.88
CA ASP A 235 -55.52 89.39 6.44
C ASP A 235 -55.93 90.46 5.41
N GLU A 236 -55.53 90.32 4.15
CA GLU A 236 -56.05 91.17 3.06
C GLU A 236 -57.54 90.91 2.83
N ALA A 237 -58.00 89.65 2.89
CA ALA A 237 -59.42 89.32 2.83
C ALA A 237 -60.21 89.89 4.03
N LYS A 238 -59.63 89.94 5.24
CA LYS A 238 -60.25 90.63 6.39
C LYS A 238 -60.33 92.13 6.17
N ARG A 239 -59.24 92.78 5.74
CA ARG A 239 -59.23 94.20 5.41
C ARG A 239 -60.25 94.55 4.32
N ALA A 240 -60.35 93.72 3.28
CA ALA A 240 -61.38 93.86 2.25
C ALA A 240 -62.81 93.69 2.81
N ARG A 241 -63.04 92.73 3.72
CA ARG A 241 -64.34 92.58 4.41
C ARG A 241 -64.66 93.76 5.33
N GLU A 242 -63.66 94.32 6.00
CA GLU A 242 -63.81 95.51 6.84
C GLU A 242 -64.12 96.74 5.98
N GLN A 243 -63.46 96.90 4.83
CA GLN A 243 -63.81 97.92 3.84
C GLN A 243 -65.22 97.73 3.29
N ALA A 244 -65.61 96.49 2.98
CA ALA A 244 -66.98 96.18 2.55
C ALA A 244 -68.01 96.51 3.63
N LYS A 245 -67.75 96.18 4.91
CA LYS A 245 -68.60 96.57 6.03
C LYS A 245 -68.65 98.08 6.23
N ALA A 246 -67.52 98.79 6.11
CA ALA A 246 -67.50 100.25 6.18
C ALA A 246 -68.32 100.89 5.04
N LEU A 247 -68.28 100.31 3.84
CA LEU A 247 -69.13 100.72 2.71
C LEU A 247 -70.61 100.40 2.97
N GLU A 248 -70.92 99.25 3.58
CA GLU A 248 -72.28 98.85 3.97
C GLU A 248 -72.83 99.73 5.10
N GLU A 249 -72.01 100.08 6.10
CA GLU A 249 -72.38 101.02 7.17
C GLU A 249 -72.54 102.45 6.64
N ALA A 250 -71.70 102.87 5.67
CA ALA A 250 -71.89 104.12 4.95
C ALA A 250 -73.19 104.09 4.13
N ARG A 251 -73.51 102.95 3.52
CA ARG A 251 -74.79 102.70 2.83
C ARG A 251 -75.97 102.83 3.79
N GLU A 252 -75.93 102.18 4.95
CA GLU A 252 -76.96 102.30 5.99
C GLU A 252 -77.08 103.73 6.54
N GLN A 253 -75.96 104.47 6.69
CA GLN A 253 -75.98 105.87 7.12
C GLN A 253 -76.59 106.79 6.06
N TRP A 254 -76.39 106.50 4.78
CA TRP A 254 -77.03 107.23 3.67
C TRP A 254 -78.52 106.90 3.55
N GLU A 255 -78.89 105.64 3.84
CA GLU A 255 -80.27 105.18 3.91
C GLU A 255 -81.04 105.84 5.07
N ARG A 256 -80.40 105.98 6.26
CA ARG A 256 -80.96 106.71 7.42
C ARG A 256 -81.06 108.22 7.22
N ARG A 257 -80.33 108.80 6.25
CA ARG A 257 -80.39 110.23 5.89
C ARG A 257 -81.37 110.51 4.74
N GLY A 258 -82.21 109.54 4.35
CA GLY A 258 -83.27 109.73 3.36
C GLY A 258 -82.76 109.80 1.92
N VAL A 259 -81.53 109.36 1.64
CA VAL A 259 -80.98 109.25 0.29
C VAL A 259 -81.21 107.83 -0.23
N LYS A 260 -82.08 107.71 -1.23
CA LYS A 260 -82.33 106.45 -1.96
C LYS A 260 -81.12 106.16 -2.85
N VAL A 261 -80.18 105.36 -2.35
CA VAL A 261 -79.02 104.89 -3.11
C VAL A 261 -79.43 103.67 -3.93
N VAL A 262 -79.77 103.93 -5.19
CA VAL A 262 -79.83 102.90 -6.24
C VAL A 262 -78.38 102.54 -6.54
N VAL A 263 -78.00 101.29 -6.22
CA VAL A 263 -76.79 100.70 -6.79
C VAL A 263 -77.25 99.92 -8.00
N ASP A 264 -76.84 100.39 -9.17
CA ASP A 264 -77.01 99.73 -10.45
C ASP A 264 -76.44 98.31 -10.38
N ASN A 265 -77.29 97.34 -10.70
CA ASN A 265 -76.83 96.12 -11.34
C ASN A 265 -76.37 96.55 -12.73
N ASP A 266 -75.05 96.63 -12.96
CA ASP A 266 -74.40 96.40 -14.25
C ASP A 266 -72.90 96.74 -14.14
N LEU A 267 -72.09 95.75 -13.75
CA LEU A 267 -70.71 95.65 -14.23
C LEU A 267 -70.47 94.21 -14.68
N HIS A 268 -70.60 94.05 -15.99
CA HIS A 268 -70.36 92.87 -16.79
C HIS A 268 -68.86 92.77 -17.14
N GLU A 269 -68.43 91.55 -17.51
CA GLU A 269 -67.18 91.21 -18.25
C GLU A 269 -65.90 91.25 -17.41
N GLU A 270 -65.04 90.23 -17.26
CA GLU A 270 -64.63 89.04 -18.02
C GLU A 270 -64.07 88.04 -16.98
N SER A 271 -64.40 86.75 -16.97
CA SER A 271 -63.56 85.78 -17.68
C SER A 271 -64.23 84.40 -17.65
N VAL A 272 -64.60 83.96 -18.84
CA VAL A 272 -64.83 82.56 -19.16
C VAL A 272 -63.46 81.92 -19.40
N ALA A 273 -63.09 81.04 -18.48
CA ALA A 273 -62.27 79.85 -18.71
C ALA A 273 -62.72 78.88 -17.61
N GLY A 274 -63.48 77.83 -17.90
CA GLY A 274 -63.02 76.75 -18.76
C GLY A 274 -62.04 75.90 -17.95
N ASP A 275 -62.58 74.98 -17.12
CA ASP A 275 -62.27 73.55 -17.21
C ASP A 275 -62.45 72.79 -15.87
N THR A 276 -63.46 71.94 -15.87
CA THR A 276 -63.29 70.49 -15.68
C THR A 276 -62.74 69.99 -14.35
N TRP A 277 -63.61 69.85 -13.34
CA TRP A 277 -63.49 68.76 -12.36
C TRP A 277 -64.86 68.05 -12.19
N VAL A 278 -65.26 67.37 -13.26
CA VAL A 278 -66.28 66.31 -13.19
C VAL A 278 -65.59 65.06 -12.66
N ASN A 279 -66.00 64.64 -11.47
CA ASN A 279 -66.37 63.26 -11.15
C ASN A 279 -65.40 62.17 -11.67
N VAL A 280 -64.33 61.89 -10.91
CA VAL A 280 -63.58 60.62 -11.04
C VAL A 280 -63.45 60.01 -9.65
N GLY A 281 -64.53 59.38 -9.21
CA GLY A 281 -64.61 58.60 -7.98
C GLY A 281 -65.51 57.39 -8.16
N LYS A 282 -65.38 56.67 -9.29
CA LYS A 282 -66.07 55.39 -9.46
C LYS A 282 -65.24 54.41 -10.30
N GLN A 283 -64.86 53.32 -9.63
CA GLN A 283 -64.52 52.00 -10.17
C GLN A 283 -63.40 51.94 -11.21
N VAL A 284 -62.15 51.84 -10.75
CA VAL A 284 -61.18 51.00 -11.47
C VAL A 284 -61.52 49.55 -11.13
N ALA A 285 -62.24 48.93 -12.08
CA ALA A 285 -62.52 47.50 -12.08
C ALA A 285 -61.21 46.71 -12.20
N VAL A 286 -61.09 45.69 -11.37
CA VAL A 286 -59.99 44.73 -11.25
C VAL A 286 -59.64 44.04 -12.59
N GLU A 287 -60.51 44.12 -13.59
CA GLU A 287 -60.36 43.57 -14.95
C GLU A 287 -59.19 44.19 -15.76
N GLY A 288 -58.93 45.50 -15.61
CA GLY A 288 -57.89 46.20 -16.39
C GLY A 288 -56.46 45.83 -16.00
N THR A 289 -56.25 45.40 -14.75
CA THR A 289 -54.95 44.94 -14.25
C THR A 289 -54.64 43.52 -14.73
N ILE A 290 -55.69 42.69 -14.89
CA ILE A 290 -55.56 41.29 -15.35
C ILE A 290 -55.17 41.25 -16.84
N SER A 291 -55.82 42.04 -17.69
CA SER A 291 -55.54 42.08 -19.15
C SER A 291 -54.15 42.65 -19.49
N ARG A 292 -53.68 43.63 -18.71
CA ARG A 292 -52.30 44.16 -18.82
C ARG A 292 -51.25 43.14 -18.36
N GLY A 293 -51.55 42.35 -17.33
CA GLY A 293 -50.72 41.24 -16.87
C GLY A 293 -50.60 40.11 -17.91
N GLU A 294 -51.72 39.73 -18.54
CA GLU A 294 -51.74 38.70 -19.59
C GLU A 294 -50.96 39.14 -20.85
N THR A 295 -51.05 40.42 -21.23
CA THR A 295 -50.29 40.98 -22.36
C THR A 295 -48.77 40.97 -22.10
N LEU A 296 -48.35 41.22 -20.85
CA LEU A 296 -46.93 41.15 -20.46
C LEU A 296 -46.40 39.71 -20.40
N VAL A 297 -47.22 38.76 -19.93
CA VAL A 297 -46.89 37.32 -19.96
C VAL A 297 -46.72 36.83 -21.40
N GLY A 298 -47.55 37.30 -22.34
CA GLY A 298 -47.39 37.02 -23.77
C GLY A 298 -46.03 37.46 -24.31
N LYS A 299 -45.62 38.70 -23.99
CA LYS A 299 -44.32 39.27 -24.41
C LYS A 299 -43.11 38.55 -23.77
N LEU A 300 -43.23 38.14 -22.51
CA LEU A 300 -42.21 37.37 -21.81
C LEU A 300 -42.06 35.95 -22.39
N LYS A 301 -43.16 35.31 -22.81
CA LYS A 301 -43.11 34.02 -23.49
C LYS A 301 -42.44 34.09 -24.87
N THR A 302 -42.68 35.16 -25.63
CA THR A 302 -41.98 35.37 -26.92
C THR A 302 -40.48 35.62 -26.73
N LEU A 303 -40.08 36.39 -25.71
CA LEU A 303 -38.66 36.58 -25.38
C LEU A 303 -38.00 35.29 -24.86
N ALA A 304 -38.75 34.44 -24.13
CA ALA A 304 -38.26 33.13 -23.69
C ALA A 304 -38.04 32.15 -24.86
N SER A 305 -38.78 32.29 -25.96
CA SER A 305 -38.55 31.49 -27.19
C SER A 305 -37.40 32.00 -28.05
N GLU A 306 -36.95 33.25 -27.85
CA GLU A 306 -35.83 33.86 -28.58
C GLU A 306 -34.47 33.68 -27.86
N VAL A 307 -34.47 33.23 -26.61
CA VAL A 307 -33.27 33.10 -25.77
C VAL A 307 -33.07 31.63 -25.35
N GLU A 308 -31.85 31.12 -25.45
CA GLU A 308 -31.49 29.74 -25.10
C GLU A 308 -30.56 29.66 -23.88
N GLY A 309 -30.67 28.58 -23.09
CA GLY A 309 -29.83 28.34 -21.90
C GLY A 309 -30.45 28.77 -20.56
N LYS A 310 -29.61 29.07 -19.56
CA LYS A 310 -30.03 29.35 -18.16
C LYS A 310 -30.95 30.57 -18.02
N SER A 311 -30.84 31.53 -18.93
CA SER A 311 -31.71 32.71 -19.04
C SER A 311 -33.15 32.33 -19.39
N ARG A 312 -33.36 31.33 -20.25
CA ARG A 312 -34.70 30.79 -20.57
C ARG A 312 -35.38 30.18 -19.34
N GLU A 313 -34.64 29.39 -18.56
CA GLU A 313 -35.15 28.76 -17.34
C GLU A 313 -35.51 29.81 -16.28
N PHE A 314 -34.74 30.91 -16.21
CA PHE A 314 -35.02 32.02 -15.31
C PHE A 314 -36.25 32.82 -15.75
N ILE A 315 -36.41 33.08 -17.05
CA ILE A 315 -37.61 33.72 -17.61
C ILE A 315 -38.85 32.85 -17.40
N ASP A 316 -38.75 31.53 -17.57
CA ASP A 316 -39.87 30.60 -17.30
C ASP A 316 -40.28 30.60 -15.83
N LYS A 317 -39.33 30.66 -14.89
CA LYS A 317 -39.62 30.83 -13.45
C LYS A 317 -40.34 32.14 -13.16
N ILE A 318 -39.96 33.24 -13.83
CA ILE A 318 -40.64 34.53 -13.70
C ILE A 318 -42.06 34.46 -14.28
N VAL A 319 -42.24 33.86 -15.46
CA VAL A 319 -43.56 33.67 -16.08
C VAL A 319 -44.48 32.85 -15.19
N GLN A 320 -44.00 31.76 -14.59
CA GLN A 320 -44.78 30.94 -13.65
C GLN A 320 -45.20 31.73 -12.40
N ARG A 321 -44.31 32.56 -11.85
CA ARG A 321 -44.62 33.40 -10.68
C ARG A 321 -45.69 34.45 -10.99
N ILE A 322 -45.64 35.05 -12.18
CA ILE A 322 -46.64 36.03 -12.63
C ILE A 322 -47.99 35.34 -12.90
N GLN A 323 -48.00 34.15 -13.51
CA GLN A 323 -49.22 33.36 -13.72
C GLN A 323 -49.87 32.95 -12.40
N TYR A 324 -49.08 32.60 -11.39
CA TYR A 324 -49.58 32.34 -10.04
C TYR A 324 -50.25 33.58 -9.44
N LEU A 325 -49.64 34.76 -9.56
CA LEU A 325 -50.22 36.01 -9.08
C LEU A 325 -51.52 36.38 -9.81
N ILE A 326 -51.60 36.19 -11.14
CA ILE A 326 -52.85 36.37 -11.91
C ILE A 326 -53.93 35.39 -11.44
N SER A 327 -53.56 34.14 -11.14
CA SER A 327 -54.49 33.12 -10.64
C SER A 327 -55.03 33.47 -9.23
N VAL A 328 -54.16 33.97 -8.35
CA VAL A 328 -54.55 34.47 -7.02
C VAL A 328 -55.49 35.66 -7.14
N LEU A 329 -55.20 36.61 -8.04
CA LEU A 329 -56.06 37.77 -8.31
C LEU A 329 -57.42 37.37 -8.90
N ARG A 330 -57.45 36.39 -9.81
CA ARG A 330 -58.70 35.86 -10.40
C ARG A 330 -59.54 35.11 -9.37
N LYS A 331 -58.90 34.35 -8.47
CA LYS A 331 -59.56 33.70 -7.33
C LYS A 331 -60.17 34.74 -6.38
N TRP A 332 -59.42 35.80 -6.06
CA TRP A 332 -59.92 36.91 -5.25
C TRP A 332 -61.08 37.66 -5.91
N ALA A 333 -61.01 37.91 -7.23
CA ALA A 333 -62.11 38.54 -7.98
C ALA A 333 -63.38 37.67 -7.99
N SER A 334 -63.21 36.35 -8.11
CA SER A 334 -64.33 35.38 -8.08
C SER A 334 -64.93 35.24 -6.68
N GLU A 335 -64.10 35.26 -5.62
CA GLU A 335 -64.55 35.23 -4.22
C GLU A 335 -65.23 36.54 -3.78
N ALA A 336 -64.81 37.69 -4.32
CA ALA A 336 -65.46 38.97 -4.10
C ALA A 336 -66.81 39.07 -4.83
N GLY A 337 -66.92 38.50 -6.04
CA GLY A 337 -68.17 38.40 -6.78
C GLY A 337 -69.19 37.47 -6.10
N ALA A 338 -68.75 36.32 -5.58
CA ALA A 338 -69.60 35.38 -4.86
C ALA A 338 -70.11 35.93 -3.51
N LYS A 339 -69.28 36.68 -2.77
CA LYS A 339 -69.69 37.34 -1.52
C LYS A 339 -70.66 38.52 -1.73
N ALA A 340 -70.68 39.13 -2.91
CA ALA A 340 -71.63 40.20 -3.26
C ALA A 340 -73.03 39.66 -3.62
N GLU A 341 -73.10 38.46 -4.21
CA GLU A 341 -74.35 37.71 -4.44
C GLU A 341 -74.93 37.14 -3.13
N GLU A 342 -74.10 36.57 -2.24
CA GLU A 342 -74.54 36.08 -0.92
C GLU A 342 -75.10 37.19 -0.01
N LEU A 343 -74.59 38.42 -0.10
CA LEU A 343 -75.11 39.57 0.66
C LEU A 343 -76.47 40.08 0.13
N LYS A 344 -76.75 39.87 -1.16
CA LYS A 344 -78.01 40.24 -1.80
C LYS A 344 -79.13 39.24 -1.46
N ASP A 345 -78.82 37.95 -1.42
CA ASP A 345 -79.77 36.89 -1.03
C ASP A 345 -79.91 36.76 0.51
N GLY A 346 -78.85 37.06 1.27
CA GLY A 346 -78.86 37.09 2.73
C GLY A 346 -79.73 38.21 3.33
N ALA A 347 -79.91 39.33 2.60
CA ALA A 347 -80.80 40.43 3.03
C ALA A 347 -82.28 40.11 2.85
N VAL A 348 -82.64 39.26 1.86
CA VAL A 348 -84.02 38.83 1.60
C VAL A 348 -84.44 37.68 2.53
N LEU A 349 -83.51 36.86 3.00
CA LEU A 349 -83.79 35.75 3.94
C LEU A 349 -83.75 36.16 5.43
N LYS A 350 -82.94 37.16 5.83
CA LYS A 350 -82.87 37.63 7.25
C LYS A 350 -84.11 38.40 7.74
N ALA A 351 -84.95 38.90 6.85
CA ALA A 351 -86.22 39.51 7.22
C ALA A 351 -87.31 38.48 7.62
N ARG A 352 -87.13 37.19 7.30
CA ARG A 352 -88.14 36.14 7.56
C ARG A 352 -87.74 35.11 8.63
N GLY A 353 -86.45 34.92 8.90
CA GLY A 353 -85.95 33.98 9.94
C GLY A 353 -85.88 34.53 11.37
N SER A 354 -85.76 35.85 11.54
CA SER A 354 -85.46 36.47 12.85
C SER A 354 -86.63 36.47 13.85
N VAL A 355 -87.84 36.05 13.45
CA VAL A 355 -89.03 35.97 14.33
C VAL A 355 -89.21 34.58 14.95
N GLN A 356 -88.52 33.53 14.47
CA GLN A 356 -88.75 32.14 14.93
C GLN A 356 -87.60 31.55 15.78
N GLU A 357 -86.40 32.12 15.78
CA GLU A 357 -85.25 31.63 16.58
C GLU A 357 -85.11 32.24 17.98
N MET A 358 -85.89 33.27 18.32
CA MET A 358 -85.86 33.91 19.64
C MET A 358 -86.64 33.14 20.73
N GLN A 359 -87.37 32.07 20.38
CA GLN A 359 -88.15 31.26 21.34
C GLN A 359 -87.49 29.96 21.81
N GLN A 360 -86.37 29.51 21.22
CA GLN A 360 -85.76 28.21 21.60
C GLN A 360 -84.35 28.28 22.23
N THR A 361 -83.69 29.44 22.26
CA THR A 361 -82.28 29.57 22.68
C THR A 361 -82.05 30.03 24.12
N THR A 362 -83.09 30.20 24.94
CA THR A 362 -82.95 30.64 26.35
C THR A 362 -82.81 29.49 27.36
N ALA A 363 -83.05 28.23 26.98
CA ALA A 363 -83.03 27.10 27.93
C ALA A 363 -81.69 26.31 27.99
N GLY A 364 -80.80 26.44 27.00
CA GLY A 364 -79.61 25.58 26.87
C GLY A 364 -78.27 26.16 27.37
N PHE A 365 -78.15 27.48 27.54
CA PHE A 365 -76.85 28.13 27.72
C PHE A 365 -76.39 28.23 29.19
N SER A 366 -77.29 28.08 30.16
CA SER A 366 -76.96 28.26 31.59
C SER A 366 -76.35 27.02 32.26
N SER A 367 -76.56 25.81 31.71
CA SER A 367 -76.03 24.57 32.27
C SER A 367 -74.58 24.31 31.89
N ALA A 368 -74.16 24.66 30.67
CA ALA A 368 -72.82 24.35 30.15
C ALA A 368 -71.69 25.20 30.77
N VAL A 369 -71.98 26.41 31.26
CA VAL A 369 -70.98 27.31 31.86
C VAL A 369 -70.64 26.94 33.31
N LYS A 370 -71.56 26.30 34.04
CA LYS A 370 -71.40 26.00 35.47
C LYS A 370 -70.54 24.76 35.75
N GLU A 371 -70.38 23.87 34.76
CA GLU A 371 -69.66 22.60 34.93
C GLU A 371 -68.17 22.70 34.53
N GLY A 372 -67.82 23.61 33.62
CA GLY A 372 -66.42 23.87 33.22
C GLY A 372 -65.58 24.54 34.31
N ALA A 373 -66.19 25.42 35.13
CA ALA A 373 -65.47 26.16 36.17
C ALA A 373 -65.04 25.30 37.36
N LYS A 374 -65.68 24.15 37.61
CA LYS A 374 -65.31 23.23 38.71
C LYS A 374 -64.12 22.31 38.37
N ARG A 375 -63.93 21.94 37.11
CA ARG A 375 -62.81 21.06 36.71
C ARG A 375 -61.46 21.78 36.73
N VAL A 376 -61.42 23.04 36.28
CA VAL A 376 -60.18 23.82 36.19
C VAL A 376 -59.60 24.20 37.57
N ALA A 377 -60.43 24.32 38.60
CA ALA A 377 -59.97 24.64 39.95
C ALA A 377 -59.34 23.44 40.70
N GLY A 378 -59.65 22.20 40.29
CA GLY A 378 -59.08 20.98 40.88
C GLY A 378 -57.65 20.70 40.38
N ASP A 379 -57.43 20.85 39.08
CA ASP A 379 -56.17 20.50 38.42
C ASP A 379 -55.02 21.46 38.80
N CYS A 380 -55.31 22.72 39.15
CA CYS A 380 -54.31 23.67 39.62
C CYS A 380 -53.82 23.39 41.06
N ARG A 381 -54.60 22.70 41.90
CA ARG A 381 -54.19 22.38 43.29
C ARG A 381 -53.21 21.21 43.34
N GLU A 382 -53.43 20.19 42.50
CA GLU A 382 -52.58 18.99 42.48
C GLU A 382 -51.19 19.27 41.86
N GLY A 383 -51.09 20.21 40.92
CA GLY A 383 -49.83 20.63 40.30
C GLY A 383 -48.87 21.36 41.25
N VAL A 384 -49.39 22.08 42.24
CA VAL A 384 -48.58 22.86 43.20
C VAL A 384 -47.96 21.95 44.27
N GLU A 385 -48.67 20.91 44.73
CA GLU A 385 -48.15 19.98 45.75
C GLU A 385 -47.03 19.08 45.21
N LYS A 386 -47.07 18.72 43.92
CA LYS A 386 -45.99 17.96 43.23
C LYS A 386 -44.69 18.77 43.04
N LEU A 387 -44.78 20.10 42.96
CA LEU A 387 -43.62 20.99 42.83
C LEU A 387 -42.92 21.25 44.17
N THR A 388 -43.65 21.25 45.29
CA THR A 388 -43.08 21.47 46.63
C THR A 388 -42.29 20.27 47.17
N GLN A 389 -42.59 19.03 46.74
CA GLN A 389 -41.84 17.84 47.17
C GLN A 389 -40.47 17.68 46.48
N ARG A 390 -40.23 18.29 45.30
CA ARG A 390 -38.96 18.14 44.56
C ARG A 390 -37.82 19.07 45.01
N PHE A 391 -38.07 19.99 45.94
CA PHE A 391 -37.06 20.90 46.49
C PHE A 391 -36.67 20.60 47.95
N ARG A 392 -37.01 19.40 48.46
CA ARG A 392 -36.56 18.88 49.75
C ARG A 392 -35.90 17.51 49.54
N THR A 393 -34.69 17.49 49.00
CA THR A 393 -33.74 16.38 49.14
C THR A 393 -32.33 16.91 49.02
#